data_AF-A0A3L6T0B7-F1
#
_entry.id   AF-A0A3L6T0B7-F1
#
_cell.length_a   1.000
_cell.length_b   1.000
_cell.length_c   1.000
_cell.angle_alpha   90.00
_cell.angle_beta   90.00
_cell.angle_gamma   90.00
#
_symmetry.space_group_name_H-M   'P 1'
#
loop_
_entity.id
_entity.type
_entity.pdbx_description
1 polymer ?
#
loop_
_entity_poly.entity_id
_entity_poly.type
_entity_poly.pdbx_seq_one_letter_code
_entity_poly.pdbx_strand_id
1 'polypeptide(L)'
;MFFRDRDNFVTTRRVVGSPVGNPTTKGAFDAAVRLLVNATADYAAAGNSSRRFATGEMGFDGDGSSRPRIYALSQCTPDGRVDNCRSCLSLTVGELPGYFSGRNGGGIFGTWCSFRYEVYPFFSGQPLLKLPTYVAASPAPAPALPATTSEGKSRNKTGTVLTIVMLPTIAALLAITVICFWTRRRRPAGPYFRPYSASSDDIQGADMLLLDLSTLRVATNDFAESKILGKGGFGMVYKGVLPDGQEIAVKRLCQSSRQGIGELKSELVLVAKLHHKNLVRLVGVCLQEHEKILVYEYVPNRSLDTILFDSERNKELDWGKRFKIINGIARGLQYLHEDSQLKIVHRDLKASNILLDSDYVPKISDFGLAKNFGGDQ
;
A
#
# COMPACT_ATOMS: atom_id res chain seq x y z
N MET A 1 34.25 11.94 1.00
CA MET A 1 33.50 11.36 -0.13
C MET A 1 32.08 11.15 0.37
N PHE A 2 31.16 12.04 -0.02
CA PHE A 2 29.76 12.04 0.43
C PHE A 2 29.02 10.85 -0.19
N PHE A 3 28.53 9.92 0.62
CA PHE A 3 27.58 8.91 0.16
C PHE A 3 26.25 9.60 -0.15
N ARG A 4 26.08 10.00 -1.41
CA ARG A 4 24.79 10.09 -2.08
C ARG A 4 24.31 8.65 -2.30
N ASP A 5 23.89 7.97 -1.23
CA ASP A 5 23.31 6.65 -1.36
C ASP A 5 21.84 6.73 -1.76
N ARG A 6 21.52 5.85 -2.70
CA ARG A 6 20.30 5.76 -3.50
C ARG A 6 19.15 5.14 -2.71
N ASP A 7 18.86 5.64 -1.51
CA ASP A 7 17.77 5.09 -0.69
C ASP A 7 16.41 5.71 -1.06
N ASN A 8 16.01 5.50 -2.32
CA ASN A 8 14.59 5.50 -2.67
C ASN A 8 14.01 4.19 -2.13
N PHE A 9 13.57 4.19 -0.88
CA PHE A 9 12.80 3.09 -0.30
C PHE A 9 11.52 2.89 -1.12
N VAL A 10 11.57 2.06 -2.16
CA VAL A 10 10.40 1.56 -2.88
C VAL A 10 9.63 0.69 -1.89
N THR A 11 8.61 1.26 -1.27
CA THR A 11 7.91 0.64 -0.15
C THR A 11 6.88 -0.38 -0.65
N THR A 12 6.30 -0.18 -1.84
CA THR A 12 5.36 -1.14 -2.46
C THR A 12 5.31 -0.99 -3.98
N ARG A 13 5.34 -2.12 -4.71
CA ARG A 13 5.01 -2.20 -6.15
C ARG A 13 3.57 -2.71 -6.28
N ARG A 14 2.71 -1.96 -6.96
CA ARG A 14 1.33 -2.39 -7.24
C ARG A 14 1.21 -2.77 -8.71
N VAL A 15 0.96 -4.04 -8.99
CA VAL A 15 0.61 -4.50 -10.33
C VAL A 15 -0.90 -4.65 -10.41
N VAL A 16 -1.55 -3.91 -11.31
CA VAL A 16 -3.00 -4.01 -11.53
C VAL A 16 -3.25 -4.43 -12.98
N GLY A 17 -3.82 -5.60 -13.17
CA GLY A 17 -4.52 -5.94 -14.41
C GLY A 17 -3.98 -7.13 -15.22
N SER A 18 -4.86 -7.59 -16.09
CA SER A 18 -4.62 -8.62 -17.11
C SER A 18 -3.57 -8.16 -18.12
N PRO A 19 -2.81 -9.09 -18.74
CA PRO A 19 -1.87 -8.75 -19.81
C PRO A 19 -2.58 -8.08 -20.99
N VAL A 20 -1.91 -7.12 -21.65
CA VAL A 20 -2.32 -6.63 -22.97
C VAL A 20 -2.27 -7.81 -23.95
N GLY A 21 -3.40 -8.13 -24.59
CA GLY A 21 -3.62 -9.39 -25.32
C GLY A 21 -2.83 -9.58 -26.62
N ASN A 22 -2.20 -8.54 -27.17
CA ASN A 22 -1.46 -8.61 -28.45
C ASN A 22 0.01 -8.15 -28.30
N PRO A 23 1.02 -8.99 -28.64
CA PRO A 23 2.45 -8.67 -28.51
C PRO A 23 2.92 -7.39 -29.23
N THR A 24 2.34 -7.06 -30.39
CA THR A 24 2.71 -5.87 -31.17
C THR A 24 2.19 -4.59 -30.51
N THR A 25 1.01 -4.67 -29.88
CA THR A 25 0.43 -3.56 -29.11
C THR A 25 1.13 -3.35 -27.76
N LYS A 26 1.75 -4.39 -27.20
CA LYS A 26 2.46 -4.33 -25.90
C LYS A 26 3.62 -3.35 -25.91
N GLY A 27 4.48 -3.39 -26.94
CA GLY A 27 5.64 -2.49 -27.02
C GLY A 27 5.23 -1.02 -27.21
N ALA A 28 4.23 -0.78 -28.07
CA ALA A 28 3.68 0.56 -28.28
C ALA A 28 2.97 1.09 -27.02
N PHE A 29 2.24 0.23 -26.30
CA PHE A 29 1.57 0.57 -25.05
C PHE A 29 2.59 0.91 -23.95
N ASP A 30 3.65 0.11 -23.78
CA ASP A 30 4.72 0.37 -22.82
C ASP A 30 5.41 1.71 -23.11
N ALA A 31 5.60 2.05 -24.40
CA ALA A 31 6.15 3.34 -24.80
C ALA A 31 5.21 4.52 -24.45
N ALA A 32 3.91 4.36 -24.69
CA ALA A 32 2.89 5.35 -24.34
C ALA A 32 2.82 5.58 -22.81
N VAL A 33 2.82 4.50 -22.02
CA VAL A 33 2.86 4.56 -20.56
C VAL A 33 4.11 5.31 -20.08
N ARG A 34 5.29 4.94 -20.58
CA ARG A 34 6.55 5.59 -20.19
C ARG A 34 6.54 7.08 -20.53
N LEU A 35 6.04 7.44 -21.71
CA LEU A 35 5.91 8.84 -22.13
C LEU A 35 5.00 9.63 -21.18
N LEU A 36 3.80 9.13 -20.92
CA LEU A 36 2.83 9.81 -20.07
C LEU A 36 3.34 9.94 -18.62
N VAL A 37 3.83 8.86 -18.04
CA VAL A 37 4.32 8.86 -16.65
C VAL A 37 5.52 9.80 -16.52
N ASN A 38 6.44 9.81 -17.48
CA ASN A 38 7.60 10.69 -17.42
C ASN A 38 7.21 12.18 -17.52
N ALA A 39 6.30 12.53 -18.42
CA ALA A 39 5.81 13.90 -18.55
C ALA A 39 5.01 14.35 -17.31
N THR A 40 4.24 13.44 -16.72
CA THR A 40 3.53 13.69 -15.45
C THR A 40 4.53 13.92 -14.31
N ALA A 41 5.64 13.17 -14.29
CA ALA A 41 6.72 13.34 -13.33
C ALA A 41 7.47 14.67 -13.50
N ASP A 42 7.74 15.11 -14.74
CA ASP A 42 8.32 16.43 -15.03
C ASP A 42 7.42 17.56 -14.51
N TYR A 43 6.12 17.45 -14.75
CA TYR A 43 5.15 18.44 -14.27
C TYR A 43 5.09 18.46 -12.74
N ALA A 44 5.08 17.29 -12.09
CA ALA A 44 5.07 17.19 -10.63
C ALA A 44 6.33 17.78 -9.99
N ALA A 45 7.47 17.67 -10.67
CA ALA A 45 8.75 18.21 -10.21
C ALA A 45 8.97 19.69 -10.56
N ALA A 46 8.14 20.29 -11.41
CA ALA A 46 8.30 21.68 -11.80
C ALA A 46 8.29 22.62 -10.57
N GLY A 47 9.28 23.54 -10.51
CA GLY A 47 9.52 24.39 -9.33
C GLY A 47 8.41 25.40 -9.01
N ASN A 48 7.36 25.48 -9.82
CA ASN A 48 6.22 26.36 -9.60
C ASN A 48 5.09 25.73 -8.76
N SER A 49 5.14 24.41 -8.49
CA SER A 49 4.10 23.71 -7.72
C SER A 49 4.59 23.36 -6.31
N SER A 50 4.05 24.04 -5.30
CA SER A 50 4.31 23.71 -3.89
C SER A 50 3.78 22.33 -3.49
N ARG A 51 2.82 21.78 -4.23
CA ARG A 51 2.19 20.48 -3.97
C ARG A 51 3.00 19.29 -4.50
N ARG A 52 3.98 19.55 -5.37
CA ARG A 52 4.82 18.53 -6.05
C ARG A 52 4.03 17.33 -6.54
N PHE A 53 2.96 17.64 -7.24
CA PHE A 53 1.90 16.72 -7.62
C PHE A 53 1.43 17.03 -9.03
N ALA A 54 1.21 15.99 -9.82
CA ALA A 54 0.62 16.10 -11.14
C ALA A 54 -0.27 14.91 -11.48
N THR A 55 -1.29 15.17 -12.29
CA THR A 55 -2.12 14.16 -12.94
C THR A 55 -2.05 14.33 -14.45
N GLY A 56 -1.93 13.22 -15.17
CA GLY A 56 -1.79 13.16 -16.60
C GLY A 56 -2.85 12.27 -17.25
N GLU A 57 -3.24 12.60 -18.48
CA GLU A 57 -4.09 11.78 -19.32
C GLU A 57 -3.53 11.73 -20.76
N MET A 58 -3.60 10.55 -21.39
CA MET A 58 -3.24 10.32 -22.78
C MET A 58 -4.16 9.26 -23.40
N GLY A 59 -4.62 9.47 -24.63
CA GLY A 59 -5.27 8.42 -25.41
C GLY A 59 -4.24 7.46 -26.03
N PHE A 60 -4.56 6.18 -26.18
CA PHE A 60 -3.71 5.22 -26.89
C PHE A 60 -4.47 4.59 -28.06
N ASP A 61 -3.87 4.63 -29.26
CA ASP A 61 -4.36 3.95 -30.47
C ASP A 61 -3.26 2.99 -30.97
N GLY A 62 -3.41 1.71 -30.62
CA GLY A 62 -2.42 0.67 -30.87
C GLY A 62 -2.71 -0.20 -32.10
N ASP A 63 -3.98 -0.47 -32.39
CA ASP A 63 -4.41 -1.34 -33.49
C ASP A 63 -5.80 -0.99 -34.06
N GLY A 64 -6.37 0.16 -33.68
CA GLY A 64 -7.73 0.57 -34.09
C GLY A 64 -8.89 -0.21 -33.45
N SER A 65 -8.64 -1.30 -32.71
CA SER A 65 -9.68 -2.14 -32.12
C SER A 65 -10.07 -1.73 -30.69
N SER A 66 -9.10 -1.24 -29.92
CA SER A 66 -9.32 -0.70 -28.58
C SER A 66 -8.59 0.63 -28.40
N ARG A 67 -9.31 1.64 -27.92
CA ARG A 67 -8.79 3.00 -27.67
C ARG A 67 -8.81 3.32 -26.18
N PRO A 68 -8.03 2.62 -25.33
CA PRO A 68 -8.00 2.93 -23.92
C PRO A 68 -7.40 4.31 -23.70
N ARG A 69 -7.88 4.99 -22.66
CA ARG A 69 -7.18 6.16 -22.12
C ARG A 69 -6.28 5.69 -20.99
N ILE A 70 -5.07 6.22 -20.96
CA ILE A 70 -4.09 6.00 -19.91
C ILE A 70 -4.14 7.22 -19.00
N TYR A 71 -4.30 6.97 -17.71
CA TYR A 71 -4.28 7.98 -16.67
C TYR A 71 -3.01 7.79 -15.86
N ALA A 72 -2.34 8.88 -15.49
CA ALA A 72 -1.13 8.86 -14.68
C ALA A 72 -1.21 9.87 -13.54
N LEU A 73 -0.48 9.57 -12.47
CA LEU A 73 -0.30 10.46 -11.32
C LEU A 73 1.15 10.35 -10.87
N SER A 74 1.75 11.47 -10.52
CA SER A 74 3.09 11.52 -9.92
C SER A 74 3.10 12.50 -8.75
N GLN A 75 3.78 12.13 -7.67
CA GLN A 75 3.87 12.95 -6.48
C GLN A 75 5.22 12.78 -5.79
N CYS A 76 5.73 13.87 -5.19
CA CYS A 76 6.88 13.86 -4.27
C CYS A 76 6.52 14.47 -2.92
N THR A 77 7.36 14.25 -1.91
CA THR A 77 7.21 14.94 -0.62
C THR A 77 7.43 16.45 -0.77
N PRO A 78 6.59 17.32 -0.17
CA PRO A 78 6.69 18.79 -0.32
C PRO A 78 7.93 19.44 0.32
N ASP A 79 8.64 18.71 1.18
CA ASP A 79 9.75 19.17 2.04
C ASP A 79 11.15 19.08 1.40
N GLY A 80 11.35 18.27 0.36
CA GLY A 80 12.62 18.16 -0.39
C GLY A 80 12.99 19.39 -1.26
N ARG A 81 14.08 19.34 -2.05
CA ARG A 81 14.35 20.31 -3.15
C ARG A 81 13.73 19.84 -4.46
N VAL A 82 13.51 20.74 -5.42
CA VAL A 82 12.99 20.43 -6.78
C VAL A 82 13.81 19.30 -7.45
N ASP A 83 15.14 19.42 -7.39
CA ASP A 83 16.05 18.42 -7.98
C ASP A 83 15.93 17.04 -7.31
N ASN A 84 15.59 16.99 -6.02
CA ASN A 84 15.37 15.74 -5.30
C ASN A 84 14.08 15.05 -5.77
N CYS A 85 13.03 15.82 -6.02
CA CYS A 85 11.77 15.28 -6.55
C CYS A 85 11.97 14.66 -7.93
N ARG A 86 12.61 15.38 -8.87
CA ARG A 86 12.83 14.84 -10.22
C ARG A 86 13.76 13.64 -10.22
N SER A 87 14.83 13.67 -9.42
CA SER A 87 15.76 12.54 -9.28
C SER A 87 15.05 11.29 -8.76
N CYS A 88 14.20 11.45 -7.73
CA CYS A 88 13.42 10.35 -7.17
C CYS A 88 12.46 9.74 -8.20
N LEU A 89 11.67 10.60 -8.86
CA LEU A 89 10.71 10.14 -9.87
C LEU A 89 11.42 9.48 -11.06
N SER A 90 12.58 9.97 -11.49
CA SER A 90 13.33 9.37 -12.60
C SER A 90 13.82 7.95 -12.27
N LEU A 91 14.29 7.73 -11.04
CA LEU A 91 14.70 6.41 -10.56
C LEU A 91 13.52 5.43 -10.52
N THR A 92 12.36 5.86 -10.01
CA THR A 92 11.17 5.00 -9.93
C THR A 92 10.57 4.72 -11.31
N VAL A 93 10.49 5.72 -12.19
CA VAL A 93 10.02 5.56 -13.58
C VAL A 93 10.94 4.64 -14.39
N GLY A 94 12.24 4.62 -14.08
CA GLY A 94 13.22 3.71 -14.70
C GLY A 94 12.92 2.22 -14.50
N GLU A 95 12.13 1.85 -13.48
CA GLU A 95 11.74 0.47 -13.17
C GLU A 95 10.56 -0.03 -14.04
N LEU A 96 9.92 0.85 -14.82
CA LEU A 96 8.77 0.52 -15.66
C LEU A 96 8.99 -0.72 -16.55
N PRO A 97 10.10 -0.83 -17.32
CA PRO A 97 10.31 -1.96 -18.22
C PRO A 97 10.43 -3.30 -17.49
N GLY A 98 11.02 -3.30 -16.29
CA GLY A 98 11.31 -4.53 -15.53
C GLY A 98 10.06 -5.15 -14.89
N TYR A 99 9.14 -4.33 -14.39
CA TYR A 99 8.02 -4.82 -13.56
C TYR A 99 6.64 -4.66 -14.20
N PHE A 100 6.49 -3.73 -15.14
CA PHE A 100 5.18 -3.27 -15.58
C PHE A 100 4.93 -3.44 -17.08
N SER A 101 5.83 -4.13 -17.79
CA SER A 101 5.69 -4.37 -19.23
C SER A 101 4.40 -5.13 -19.57
N GLY A 102 3.58 -4.55 -20.45
CA GLY A 102 2.31 -5.10 -20.92
C GLY A 102 1.20 -5.15 -19.87
N ARG A 103 1.26 -4.34 -18.81
CA ARG A 103 0.24 -4.28 -17.75
C ARG A 103 -0.68 -3.08 -17.97
N ASN A 104 -1.99 -3.28 -17.77
CA ASN A 104 -2.98 -2.20 -17.86
C ASN A 104 -2.98 -1.22 -16.68
N GLY A 105 -2.12 -1.45 -15.69
CA GLY A 105 -1.97 -0.61 -14.53
C GLY A 105 -0.79 -1.01 -13.67
N GLY A 106 -0.15 0.00 -13.09
CA GLY A 106 1.08 -0.19 -12.34
C GLY A 106 1.45 1.05 -11.55
N GLY A 107 2.25 0.87 -10.51
CA GLY A 107 2.78 2.00 -9.75
C GLY A 107 3.81 1.59 -8.73
N ILE A 108 4.69 2.54 -8.45
CA ILE A 108 5.66 2.48 -7.36
C ILE A 108 5.27 3.52 -6.33
N PHE A 109 5.10 3.06 -5.10
CA PHE A 109 4.76 3.90 -3.95
C PHE A 109 5.95 3.89 -3.01
N GLY A 110 6.83 4.88 -3.19
CA GLY A 110 7.99 5.10 -2.33
C GLY A 110 7.71 6.17 -1.28
N THR A 111 8.61 6.24 -0.30
CA THR A 111 8.56 7.22 0.80
C THR A 111 8.68 8.65 0.31
N TRP A 112 9.54 8.89 -0.69
CA TRP A 112 9.90 10.23 -1.17
C TRP A 112 9.15 10.64 -2.44
N CYS A 113 8.83 9.67 -3.28
CA CYS A 113 8.06 9.88 -4.49
C CYS A 113 7.27 8.63 -4.86
N SER A 114 6.18 8.86 -5.59
CA SER A 114 5.35 7.81 -6.12
C SER A 114 4.85 8.14 -7.51
N PHE A 115 4.62 7.11 -8.31
CA PHE A 115 3.85 7.21 -9.54
C PHE A 115 2.84 6.07 -9.63
N ARG A 116 1.75 6.34 -10.33
CA ARG A 116 0.71 5.36 -10.65
C ARG A 116 0.19 5.63 -12.05
N TYR A 117 -0.04 4.57 -12.82
CA TYR A 117 -0.79 4.64 -14.07
C TYR A 117 -1.84 3.54 -14.13
N GLU A 118 -2.99 3.82 -14.73
CA GLU A 118 -4.07 2.84 -14.97
C GLU A 118 -4.87 3.23 -16.23
N VAL A 119 -5.51 2.25 -16.87
CA VAL A 119 -6.38 2.48 -18.05
C VAL A 119 -7.83 2.87 -17.70
N TYR A 120 -8.10 3.16 -16.43
CA TYR A 120 -9.37 3.68 -15.94
C TYR A 120 -9.11 4.90 -15.04
N PRO A 121 -10.05 5.86 -14.97
CA PRO A 121 -9.86 7.06 -14.15
C PRO A 121 -9.82 6.69 -12.66
N PHE A 122 -8.81 7.20 -11.95
CA PHE A 122 -8.60 6.94 -10.51
C PHE A 122 -8.35 8.20 -9.67
N PHE A 123 -8.44 9.38 -10.29
CA PHE A 123 -8.40 10.68 -9.62
C PHE A 123 -9.63 11.49 -10.04
N SER A 124 -10.04 12.41 -9.16
CA SER A 124 -11.19 13.31 -9.40
C SER A 124 -10.71 14.63 -9.99
N GLY A 125 -11.53 15.23 -10.85
CA GLY A 125 -11.24 16.53 -11.48
C GLY A 125 -10.58 16.41 -12.86
N GLN A 126 -10.25 17.56 -13.47
CA GLN A 126 -9.54 17.61 -14.74
C GLN A 126 -8.06 17.28 -14.55
N PRO A 127 -7.43 16.48 -15.44
CA PRO A 127 -6.00 16.22 -15.36
C PRO A 127 -5.20 17.50 -15.59
N LEU A 128 -4.11 17.66 -14.84
CA LEU A 128 -3.21 18.81 -14.94
C LEU A 128 -2.42 18.82 -16.25
N LEU A 129 -2.19 17.63 -16.82
CA LEU A 129 -1.51 17.43 -18.09
C LEU A 129 -2.38 16.58 -19.03
N LYS A 130 -2.64 17.07 -20.23
CA LYS A 130 -3.28 16.30 -21.31
C LYS A 130 -2.29 16.19 -22.46
N LEU A 131 -1.85 14.98 -22.77
CA LEU A 131 -0.98 14.70 -23.89
C LEU A 131 -1.80 14.28 -25.12
N PRO A 132 -1.30 14.54 -26.34
CA PRO A 132 -1.96 14.05 -27.56
C PRO A 132 -2.03 12.52 -27.55
N THR A 133 -3.03 11.98 -28.24
CA THR A 133 -3.19 10.52 -28.40
C THR A 133 -1.91 9.92 -28.98
N TYR A 134 -1.39 8.90 -28.32
CA TYR A 134 -0.27 8.12 -28.83
C TYR A 134 -0.75 7.17 -29.92
N VAL A 135 -0.20 7.32 -31.12
CA VAL A 135 -0.49 6.46 -32.26
C VAL A 135 0.72 5.55 -32.47
N ALA A 136 0.54 4.24 -32.36
CA ALA A 136 1.59 3.29 -32.71
C ALA A 136 1.91 3.43 -34.20
N ALA A 137 3.19 3.60 -34.56
CA ALA A 137 3.59 3.72 -35.95
C ALA A 137 3.16 2.46 -36.72
N SER A 138 2.18 2.60 -37.61
CA SER A 138 1.90 1.62 -38.64
C SER A 138 3.04 1.67 -39.67
N PRO A 139 3.44 0.55 -40.31
CA PRO A 139 4.31 0.59 -41.47
C PRO A 139 3.74 1.55 -42.52
N ALA A 140 4.60 2.33 -43.17
CA ALA A 140 4.23 3.34 -44.16
C ALA A 140 3.16 2.84 -45.15
N PRO A 141 2.17 3.66 -45.53
CA PRO A 141 1.25 3.29 -46.60
C PRO A 141 2.01 3.31 -47.93
N ALA A 142 2.19 2.14 -48.53
CA ALA A 142 2.56 2.03 -49.94
C ALA A 142 1.35 2.44 -50.82
N PRO A 143 1.60 3.00 -52.02
CA PRO A 143 0.70 3.92 -52.70
C PRO A 143 -0.51 3.27 -53.38
N ALA A 144 -1.56 4.08 -53.55
CA ALA A 144 -2.82 3.74 -54.21
C ALA A 144 -2.70 3.48 -55.71
N LEU A 145 -3.58 2.62 -56.25
CA LEU A 145 -4.48 2.79 -57.44
C LEU A 145 -4.99 1.40 -57.93
N PRO A 146 -6.04 1.30 -58.77
CA PRO A 146 -7.10 2.26 -59.09
C PRO A 146 -8.53 1.70 -58.91
N ALA A 147 -9.49 2.62 -59.02
CA ALA A 147 -10.92 2.42 -59.03
C ALA A 147 -11.43 1.48 -60.13
N THR A 148 -12.48 0.72 -59.81
CA THR A 148 -13.48 0.28 -60.78
C THR A 148 -14.85 0.73 -60.33
N THR A 149 -15.44 1.58 -61.17
CA THR A 149 -16.84 1.97 -61.15
C THR A 149 -17.73 0.79 -61.53
N SER A 150 -18.83 0.59 -60.80
CA SER A 150 -20.08 0.18 -61.43
C SER A 150 -21.26 0.80 -60.70
N GLU A 151 -22.03 1.58 -61.45
CA GLU A 151 -23.35 2.06 -61.06
C GLU A 151 -24.33 0.89 -60.91
N GLY A 152 -25.14 0.92 -59.84
CA GLY A 152 -26.26 0.03 -59.63
C GLY A 152 -27.34 0.74 -58.82
N LYS A 153 -28.36 1.23 -59.52
CA LYS A 153 -29.49 2.03 -59.03
C LYS A 153 -30.50 1.20 -58.22
N SER A 154 -31.12 1.85 -57.22
CA SER A 154 -32.43 1.54 -56.58
C SER A 154 -32.45 0.33 -55.63
N ARG A 155 -33.03 0.35 -54.42
CA ARG A 155 -34.32 0.91 -54.00
C ARG A 155 -34.36 1.03 -52.46
N ASN A 156 -34.95 2.12 -51.96
CA ASN A 156 -35.20 2.30 -50.53
C ASN A 156 -36.23 1.28 -50.03
N LYS A 157 -35.96 0.63 -48.89
CA LYS A 157 -36.99 0.07 -48.00
C LYS A 157 -36.56 0.23 -46.54
N THR A 158 -36.90 1.38 -45.97
CA THR A 158 -37.00 1.56 -44.53
C THR A 158 -38.31 0.93 -44.07
N GLY A 159 -38.26 0.06 -43.06
CA GLY A 159 -39.47 -0.29 -42.29
C GLY A 159 -39.55 -1.75 -41.83
N THR A 160 -39.42 -1.92 -40.51
CA THR A 160 -39.97 -3.00 -39.66
C THR A 160 -39.01 -4.08 -39.14
N VAL A 161 -37.95 -3.68 -38.41
CA VAL A 161 -37.25 -4.57 -37.43
C VAL A 161 -36.84 -3.79 -36.17
N LEU A 162 -37.70 -2.91 -35.64
CA LEU A 162 -37.39 -2.12 -34.43
C LEU A 162 -38.32 -2.37 -33.24
N THR A 163 -39.31 -3.26 -33.35
CA THR A 163 -40.19 -3.61 -32.22
C THR A 163 -39.82 -4.93 -31.54
N ILE A 164 -39.21 -5.89 -32.25
CA ILE A 164 -38.97 -7.24 -31.70
C ILE A 164 -37.70 -7.31 -30.83
N VAL A 165 -36.71 -6.44 -31.05
CA VAL A 165 -35.43 -6.47 -30.31
C VAL A 165 -35.37 -5.46 -29.16
N MET A 166 -36.15 -4.38 -29.22
CA MET A 166 -36.11 -3.31 -28.20
C MET A 166 -36.87 -3.68 -26.92
N LEU A 167 -37.96 -4.44 -27.02
CA LEU A 167 -38.72 -4.91 -25.87
C LEU A 167 -37.95 -5.88 -24.96
N PRO A 168 -37.30 -6.95 -25.49
CA PRO A 168 -36.53 -7.87 -24.64
C PRO A 168 -35.26 -7.23 -24.08
N THR A 169 -34.63 -6.28 -24.78
CA THR A 169 -33.44 -5.59 -24.28
C THR A 169 -33.76 -4.62 -23.14
N ILE A 170 -34.87 -3.88 -23.22
CA ILE A 170 -35.33 -3.02 -22.12
C ILE A 170 -35.76 -3.86 -20.92
N ALA A 171 -36.47 -4.97 -21.13
CA ALA A 171 -36.85 -5.89 -20.05
C ALA A 171 -35.62 -6.52 -19.37
N ALA A 172 -34.59 -6.90 -20.13
CA ALA A 172 -33.33 -7.41 -19.59
C ALA A 172 -32.58 -6.35 -18.78
N LEU A 173 -32.52 -5.10 -19.25
CA LEU A 173 -31.89 -4.00 -18.52
C LEU A 173 -32.64 -3.67 -17.22
N LEU A 174 -33.97 -3.68 -17.24
CA LEU A 174 -34.79 -3.51 -16.04
C LEU A 174 -34.59 -4.69 -15.07
N ALA A 175 -34.56 -5.93 -15.56
CA ALA A 175 -34.27 -7.10 -14.73
C ALA A 175 -32.86 -7.02 -14.11
N ILE A 176 -31.85 -6.59 -14.87
CA ILE A 176 -30.48 -6.39 -14.36
C ILE A 176 -30.44 -5.30 -13.30
N THR A 177 -31.12 -4.16 -13.50
CA THR A 177 -31.14 -3.09 -12.50
C THR A 177 -31.86 -3.52 -11.22
N VAL A 178 -32.96 -4.27 -11.34
CA VAL A 178 -33.66 -4.88 -10.19
C VAL A 178 -32.75 -5.89 -9.51
N ILE A 179 -32.11 -6.83 -10.23
CA ILE A 179 -31.16 -7.79 -9.66
C ILE A 179 -29.98 -7.06 -8.99
N CYS A 180 -29.42 -6.01 -9.60
CA CYS A 180 -28.36 -5.19 -9.01
C CYS A 180 -28.84 -4.43 -7.76
N PHE A 181 -30.08 -3.96 -7.74
CA PHE A 181 -30.68 -3.27 -6.60
C PHE A 181 -31.00 -4.24 -5.46
N TRP A 182 -31.53 -5.42 -5.76
CA TRP A 182 -31.78 -6.50 -4.82
C TRP A 182 -30.48 -7.10 -4.29
N THR A 183 -29.44 -7.26 -5.11
CA THR A 183 -28.09 -7.70 -4.66
C THR A 183 -27.34 -6.60 -3.91
N ARG A 184 -27.58 -5.31 -4.21
CA ARG A 184 -27.06 -4.19 -3.40
C ARG A 184 -27.79 -4.04 -2.06
N ARG A 185 -29.11 -4.25 -2.01
CA ARG A 185 -29.91 -4.25 -0.76
C ARG A 185 -29.73 -5.54 0.05
N ARG A 186 -29.44 -6.67 -0.61
CA ARG A 186 -29.00 -7.93 0.00
C ARG A 186 -27.49 -8.05 0.08
N ARG A 187 -26.75 -6.94 0.04
CA ARG A 187 -25.49 -6.93 0.77
C ARG A 187 -25.89 -7.13 2.22
N PRO A 188 -25.58 -8.27 2.86
CA PRO A 188 -25.61 -8.27 4.32
C PRO A 188 -24.76 -7.06 4.75
N ALA A 189 -25.15 -6.38 5.83
CA ALA A 189 -24.18 -5.62 6.60
C ALA A 189 -22.91 -6.47 6.61
N GLY A 190 -21.79 -5.92 6.08
CA GLY A 190 -20.56 -6.68 5.87
C GLY A 190 -20.32 -7.51 7.12
N PRO A 191 -19.99 -8.80 6.98
CA PRO A 191 -20.13 -9.75 8.08
C PRO A 191 -19.58 -9.11 9.34
N TYR A 192 -20.45 -8.91 10.33
CA TYR A 192 -20.00 -8.81 11.71
C TYR A 192 -18.95 -9.89 11.83
N PHE A 193 -17.72 -9.48 12.11
CA PHE A 193 -16.57 -10.36 12.13
C PHE A 193 -16.81 -11.36 13.26
N ARG A 194 -17.53 -12.43 12.93
CA ARG A 194 -17.59 -13.65 13.72
C ARG A 194 -16.15 -14.15 13.68
N PRO A 195 -15.48 -14.34 14.83
CA PRO A 195 -14.16 -14.94 14.85
C PRO A 195 -14.26 -16.23 14.03
N TYR A 196 -13.55 -16.27 12.91
CA TYR A 196 -13.38 -17.49 12.13
C TYR A 196 -12.74 -18.51 13.07
N SER A 197 -13.47 -19.61 13.29
CA SER A 197 -13.11 -20.83 14.01
C SER A 197 -11.61 -21.01 14.24
N ALA A 198 -11.10 -20.38 15.29
CA ALA A 198 -9.97 -20.90 16.04
C ALA A 198 -10.52 -22.03 16.91
N SER A 199 -9.76 -23.10 17.08
CA SER A 199 -10.12 -24.16 18.02
C SER A 199 -10.38 -23.55 19.40
N SER A 200 -11.25 -24.18 20.17
CA SER A 200 -11.70 -23.69 21.49
C SER A 200 -10.55 -23.45 22.49
N ASP A 201 -9.35 -23.93 22.20
CA ASP A 201 -8.14 -23.77 23.02
C ASP A 201 -7.32 -22.51 22.67
N ASP A 202 -7.38 -22.01 21.43
CA ASP A 202 -6.65 -20.79 21.02
C ASP A 202 -7.35 -19.49 21.49
N ILE A 203 -8.63 -19.57 21.85
CA ILE A 203 -9.47 -18.43 22.25
C ILE A 203 -9.29 -18.08 23.74
N GLN A 204 -8.95 -19.06 24.60
CA GLN A 204 -8.81 -18.82 26.05
C GLN A 204 -7.66 -17.85 26.40
N GLY A 205 -6.60 -17.79 25.59
CA GLY A 205 -5.51 -16.82 25.76
C GLY A 205 -5.83 -15.41 25.22
N ALA A 206 -6.79 -15.29 24.31
CA ALA A 206 -7.15 -14.02 23.66
C ALA A 206 -8.20 -13.23 24.43
N ASP A 207 -9.11 -13.90 25.16
CA ASP A 207 -10.12 -13.24 26.00
C ASP A 207 -9.50 -12.41 27.14
N MET A 208 -8.30 -12.76 27.61
CA MET A 208 -7.58 -12.01 28.65
C MET A 208 -6.86 -10.76 28.12
N LEU A 209 -6.79 -10.57 26.80
CA LEU A 209 -6.04 -9.47 26.15
C LEU A 209 -6.96 -8.39 25.56
N LEU A 210 -8.28 -8.49 25.68
CA LEU A 210 -9.20 -7.50 25.13
C LEU A 210 -9.30 -6.26 26.01
N LEU A 211 -8.99 -5.09 25.43
CA LEU A 211 -9.11 -3.79 26.07
C LEU A 211 -10.24 -2.98 25.45
N ASP A 212 -10.99 -2.28 26.29
CA ASP A 212 -12.08 -1.41 25.85
C ASP A 212 -11.56 -0.13 25.20
N LEU A 213 -12.24 0.29 24.12
CA LEU A 213 -11.89 1.51 23.39
C LEU A 213 -12.05 2.75 24.27
N SER A 214 -13.04 2.75 25.18
CA SER A 214 -13.23 3.82 26.17
C SER A 214 -12.00 3.98 27.07
N THR A 215 -11.46 2.87 27.59
CA THR A 215 -10.24 2.85 28.40
C THR A 215 -9.05 3.41 27.61
N LEU A 216 -8.90 3.02 26.35
CA LEU A 216 -7.81 3.53 25.50
C LEU A 216 -7.96 5.01 25.14
N ARG A 217 -9.19 5.49 24.91
CA ARG A 217 -9.46 6.92 24.73
C ARG A 217 -9.05 7.70 25.97
N VAL A 218 -9.45 7.26 27.17
CA VAL A 218 -9.04 7.91 28.42
C VAL A 218 -7.51 7.88 28.58
N ALA A 219 -6.89 6.71 28.40
CA ALA A 219 -5.45 6.52 28.57
C ALA A 219 -4.60 7.42 27.64
N THR A 220 -5.11 7.70 26.44
CA THR A 220 -4.40 8.47 25.40
C THR A 220 -4.90 9.92 25.27
N ASN A 221 -5.80 10.37 26.14
CA ASN A 221 -6.49 11.66 26.01
C ASN A 221 -7.15 11.84 24.63
N ASP A 222 -8.02 10.88 24.29
CA ASP A 222 -8.72 10.74 23.01
C ASP A 222 -7.77 10.74 21.80
N PHE A 223 -6.68 9.97 21.89
CA PHE A 223 -5.65 9.90 20.86
C PHE A 223 -5.07 11.27 20.47
N ALA A 224 -4.86 12.15 21.47
CA ALA A 224 -4.33 13.50 21.25
C ALA A 224 -2.98 13.48 20.50
N GLU A 225 -2.78 14.45 19.61
CA GLU A 225 -1.53 14.59 18.85
C GLU A 225 -0.31 14.75 19.75
N SER A 226 -0.47 15.39 20.91
CA SER A 226 0.59 15.55 21.92
C SER A 226 1.10 14.24 22.52
N LYS A 227 0.36 13.14 22.33
CA LYS A 227 0.71 11.80 22.80
C LYS A 227 1.36 10.96 21.71
N ILE A 228 1.55 11.46 20.48
CA ILE A 228 2.14 10.68 19.39
C ILE A 228 3.61 10.36 19.68
N LEU A 229 3.94 9.07 19.67
CA LEU A 229 5.30 8.54 19.74
C LEU A 229 5.91 8.32 18.35
N GLY A 230 5.07 8.01 17.36
CA GLY A 230 5.51 7.75 15.99
C GLY A 230 4.34 7.67 15.00
N LYS A 231 4.65 7.98 13.73
CA LYS A 231 3.72 7.96 12.60
C LYS A 231 4.38 7.24 11.42
N GLY A 232 3.67 6.30 10.80
CA GLY A 232 4.18 5.55 9.66
C GLY A 232 3.10 4.88 8.82
N GLY A 233 3.51 4.06 7.85
CA GLY A 233 2.59 3.35 6.95
C GLY A 233 1.63 2.38 7.66
N PHE A 234 1.99 1.96 8.88
CA PHE A 234 1.22 1.05 9.71
C PHE A 234 0.21 1.77 10.63
N GLY A 235 0.20 3.11 10.65
CA GLY A 235 -0.71 3.91 11.47
C GLY A 235 0.02 4.85 12.44
N MET A 236 -0.62 5.11 13.57
CA MET A 236 -0.16 6.04 14.61
C MET A 236 0.11 5.28 15.90
N VAL A 237 1.21 5.62 16.58
CA VAL A 237 1.53 5.08 17.91
C VAL A 237 1.42 6.20 18.93
N TYR A 238 0.61 6.00 19.96
CA TYR A 238 0.39 6.97 21.04
C TYR A 238 0.94 6.46 22.37
N LYS A 239 1.47 7.35 23.20
CA LYS A 239 1.75 7.07 24.62
C LYS A 239 0.44 7.16 25.40
N GLY A 240 0.16 6.15 26.21
CA GLY A 240 -0.98 6.15 27.13
C GLY A 240 -0.58 5.72 28.53
N VAL A 241 -1.48 5.95 29.48
CA VAL A 241 -1.37 5.44 30.85
C VAL A 241 -2.71 4.79 31.22
N LEU A 242 -2.68 3.50 31.55
CA LEU A 242 -3.87 2.77 31.98
C LEU A 242 -4.31 3.20 33.39
N PRO A 243 -5.55 2.89 33.82
CA PRO A 243 -6.06 3.30 35.14
C PRO A 243 -5.25 2.77 36.33
N ASP A 244 -4.53 1.66 36.14
CA ASP A 244 -3.61 1.07 37.12
C ASP A 244 -2.23 1.75 37.16
N GLY A 245 -2.01 2.78 36.33
CA GLY A 245 -0.75 3.51 36.22
C GLY A 245 0.23 2.90 35.22
N GLN A 246 -0.10 1.79 34.55
CA GLN A 246 0.80 1.17 33.58
C GLN A 246 0.94 2.06 32.33
N GLU A 247 2.19 2.46 32.02
CA GLU A 247 2.49 3.15 30.77
C GLU A 247 2.44 2.18 29.57
N ILE A 248 1.76 2.60 28.50
CA ILE A 248 1.50 1.79 27.31
C ILE A 248 1.81 2.53 26.01
N ALA A 249 2.13 1.76 24.97
CA ALA A 249 2.23 2.23 23.60
C ALA A 249 1.04 1.69 22.79
N VAL A 250 0.21 2.59 22.27
CA VAL A 250 -1.06 2.29 21.60
C VAL A 250 -0.90 2.47 20.09
N LYS A 251 -0.73 1.37 19.36
CA LYS A 251 -0.59 1.33 17.89
C LYS A 251 -1.98 1.21 17.26
N ARG A 252 -2.53 2.33 16.79
CA ARG A 252 -3.81 2.40 16.07
C ARG A 252 -3.57 2.16 14.58
N LEU A 253 -4.02 1.02 14.08
CA LEU A 253 -3.80 0.61 12.69
C LEU A 253 -4.68 1.40 11.72
N CYS A 254 -4.16 1.71 10.54
CA CYS A 254 -4.90 2.47 9.53
C CYS A 254 -6.11 1.69 8.98
N GLN A 255 -7.30 2.31 8.94
CA GLN A 255 -8.54 1.67 8.50
C GLN A 255 -8.58 1.34 6.99
N SER A 256 -7.78 2.00 6.16
CA SER A 256 -7.88 1.93 4.69
C SER A 256 -7.01 0.85 4.02
N SER A 257 -6.21 0.09 4.76
CA SER A 257 -5.34 -0.94 4.16
C SER A 257 -5.97 -2.33 4.32
N ARG A 258 -6.07 -3.09 3.21
CA ARG A 258 -6.31 -4.55 3.25
C ARG A 258 -5.19 -5.27 4.04
N GLN A 259 -4.05 -4.61 4.17
CA GLN A 259 -2.85 -5.04 4.88
C GLN A 259 -3.06 -5.06 6.41
N GLY A 260 -3.77 -4.08 6.98
CA GLY A 260 -3.98 -3.97 8.43
C GLY A 260 -4.79 -5.13 9.05
N ILE A 261 -5.59 -5.85 8.26
CA ILE A 261 -6.29 -7.07 8.71
C ILE A 261 -5.31 -8.26 8.78
N GLY A 262 -4.40 -8.37 7.81
CA GLY A 262 -3.37 -9.41 7.79
C GLY A 262 -2.33 -9.19 8.89
N GLU A 263 -1.88 -7.94 9.07
CA GLU A 263 -0.98 -7.53 10.14
C GLU A 263 -1.60 -7.73 11.52
N LEU A 264 -2.87 -7.33 11.70
CA LEU A 264 -3.58 -7.60 12.95
C LEU A 264 -3.64 -9.11 13.23
N LYS A 265 -3.95 -9.94 12.23
CA LYS A 265 -4.03 -11.40 12.39
C LYS A 265 -2.66 -11.99 12.74
N SER A 266 -1.60 -11.55 12.06
CA SER A 266 -0.23 -11.97 12.37
C SER A 266 0.16 -11.51 13.77
N GLU A 267 0.01 -10.23 14.12
CA GLU A 267 0.42 -9.73 15.44
C GLU A 267 -0.43 -10.33 16.57
N LEU A 268 -1.73 -10.56 16.39
CA LEU A 268 -2.62 -11.14 17.40
C LEU A 268 -2.31 -12.63 17.66
N VAL A 269 -2.17 -13.44 16.60
CA VAL A 269 -1.92 -14.88 16.74
C VAL A 269 -0.49 -15.17 17.19
N LEU A 270 0.46 -14.30 16.80
CA LEU A 270 1.88 -14.52 17.07
C LEU A 270 2.30 -13.91 18.40
N VAL A 271 1.99 -12.64 18.67
CA VAL A 271 2.59 -11.92 19.80
C VAL A 271 1.92 -12.25 21.13
N ALA A 272 0.65 -12.66 21.15
CA ALA A 272 -0.04 -13.07 22.37
C ALA A 272 0.67 -14.25 23.09
N LYS A 273 1.42 -15.08 22.35
CA LYS A 273 2.14 -16.24 22.90
C LYS A 273 3.64 -15.97 23.14
N LEU A 274 4.15 -14.78 22.79
CA LEU A 274 5.58 -14.45 22.92
C LEU A 274 5.84 -13.69 24.21
N HIS A 275 6.61 -14.32 25.09
CA HIS A 275 7.04 -13.75 26.36
C HIS A 275 8.54 -13.92 26.53
N HIS A 276 9.29 -12.86 26.25
CA HIS A 276 10.73 -12.87 26.40
C HIS A 276 11.25 -11.46 26.69
N LYS A 277 12.26 -11.34 27.56
CA LYS A 277 12.82 -10.05 27.99
C LYS A 277 13.36 -9.18 26.85
N ASN A 278 13.76 -9.80 25.74
CA ASN A 278 14.28 -9.12 24.55
C ASN A 278 13.24 -8.97 23.42
N LEU A 279 11.96 -9.15 23.71
CA LEU A 279 10.85 -8.82 22.82
C LEU A 279 9.95 -7.80 23.50
N VAL A 280 9.29 -6.94 22.72
CA VAL A 280 8.25 -6.04 23.24
C VAL A 280 7.00 -6.85 23.54
N ARG A 281 6.51 -6.74 24.77
CA ARG A 281 5.32 -7.46 25.23
C ARG A 281 4.03 -6.80 24.73
N LEU A 282 3.15 -7.59 24.15
CA LEU A 282 1.76 -7.20 23.90
C LEU A 282 0.99 -7.22 25.23
N VAL A 283 0.38 -6.09 25.56
CA VAL A 283 -0.46 -5.90 26.74
C VAL A 283 -1.91 -6.25 26.42
N GLY A 284 -2.38 -5.89 25.22
CA GLY A 284 -3.74 -6.18 24.81
C GLY A 284 -4.07 -5.68 23.41
N VAL A 285 -5.31 -5.89 23.00
CA VAL A 285 -5.85 -5.53 21.69
C VAL A 285 -7.26 -4.94 21.85
N CYS A 286 -7.64 -4.02 20.96
CA CYS A 286 -8.99 -3.48 20.89
C CYS A 286 -9.52 -3.60 19.45
N LEU A 287 -10.70 -4.22 19.32
CA LEU A 287 -11.38 -4.50 18.05
C LEU A 287 -12.80 -3.94 18.02
N GLN A 288 -13.05 -2.82 18.70
CA GLN A 288 -14.37 -2.18 18.82
C GLN A 288 -14.58 -1.11 17.74
N GLU A 289 -15.83 -0.84 17.35
CA GLU A 289 -16.19 0.30 16.48
C GLU A 289 -15.39 0.45 15.16
N HIS A 290 -14.91 -0.67 14.57
CA HIS A 290 -14.01 -0.70 13.40
C HIS A 290 -12.56 -0.26 13.66
N GLU A 291 -12.23 0.09 14.90
CA GLU A 291 -10.86 0.30 15.35
C GLU A 291 -10.12 -1.03 15.45
N LYS A 292 -8.84 -0.99 15.06
CA LYS A 292 -7.91 -2.11 15.22
C LYS A 292 -6.69 -1.56 15.92
N ILE A 293 -6.60 -1.84 17.22
CA ILE A 293 -5.58 -1.26 18.08
C ILE A 293 -4.81 -2.36 18.76
N LEU A 294 -3.48 -2.24 18.73
CA LEU A 294 -2.56 -3.09 19.46
C LEU A 294 -1.91 -2.26 20.57
N VAL A 295 -1.88 -2.82 21.76
CA VAL A 295 -1.39 -2.14 22.97
C VAL A 295 -0.18 -2.90 23.47
N TYR A 296 0.96 -2.21 23.53
CA TYR A 296 2.23 -2.76 23.97
C TYR A 296 2.69 -2.10 25.27
N GLU A 297 3.67 -2.70 25.94
CA GLU A 297 4.42 -2.00 26.98
C GLU A 297 5.09 -0.74 26.40
N TYR A 298 5.12 0.34 27.18
CA TYR A 298 5.88 1.53 26.80
C TYR A 298 7.38 1.31 27.06
N VAL A 299 8.21 1.62 26.07
CA VAL A 299 9.67 1.45 26.13
C VAL A 299 10.34 2.83 26.03
N PRO A 300 10.99 3.33 27.10
CA PRO A 300 11.28 4.77 27.26
C PRO A 300 12.40 5.32 26.36
N ASN A 301 13.46 4.55 26.07
CA ASN A 301 14.60 5.07 25.31
C ASN A 301 14.40 5.02 23.77
N ARG A 302 13.15 4.79 23.34
CA ARG A 302 12.74 4.73 21.91
C ARG A 302 13.53 3.67 21.14
N SER A 303 13.59 3.80 19.82
CA SER A 303 14.25 2.88 18.92
C SER A 303 15.76 3.15 18.81
N LEU A 304 16.52 2.09 18.59
CA LEU A 304 17.99 2.09 18.55
C LEU A 304 18.55 3.00 17.45
N ASP A 305 17.85 3.14 16.32
CA ASP A 305 18.22 4.05 15.24
C ASP A 305 18.27 5.53 15.70
N THR A 306 17.36 5.95 16.59
CA THR A 306 17.32 7.32 17.14
C THR A 306 18.51 7.66 18.04
N ILE A 307 19.28 6.65 18.45
CA ILE A 307 20.50 6.81 19.25
C ILE A 307 21.72 6.58 18.36
N LEU A 308 21.71 5.53 17.53
CA LEU A 308 22.85 5.18 16.67
C LEU A 308 23.17 6.27 15.64
N PHE A 309 22.16 6.90 15.06
CA PHE A 309 22.35 7.88 13.97
C PHE A 309 22.32 9.33 14.45
N ASP A 310 22.15 9.57 15.74
CA ASP A 310 22.27 10.89 16.34
C ASP A 310 23.71 11.13 16.82
N SER A 311 24.32 12.25 16.40
CA SER A 311 25.75 12.53 16.66
C SER A 311 26.09 12.68 18.14
N GLU A 312 25.13 13.13 18.95
CA GLU A 312 25.35 13.35 20.39
C GLU A 312 24.95 12.11 21.18
N ARG A 313 23.77 11.55 20.92
CA ARG A 313 23.26 10.39 21.65
C ARG A 313 24.04 9.11 21.35
N ASN A 314 24.68 8.99 20.18
CA ASN A 314 25.55 7.84 19.88
C ASN A 314 26.66 7.64 20.93
N LYS A 315 27.11 8.73 21.58
CA LYS A 315 28.11 8.71 22.66
C LYS A 315 27.59 8.06 23.94
N GLU A 316 26.26 7.96 24.11
CA GLU A 316 25.63 7.23 25.22
C GLU A 316 25.87 5.71 25.11
N LEU A 317 26.15 5.20 23.91
CA LEU A 317 26.40 3.80 23.60
C LEU A 317 27.90 3.52 23.49
N ASP A 318 28.56 3.33 24.63
CA ASP A 318 29.89 2.74 24.67
C ASP A 318 29.90 1.30 24.11
N TRP A 319 31.10 0.77 23.86
CA TRP A 319 31.23 -0.58 23.30
C TRP A 319 30.59 -1.66 24.17
N GLY A 320 30.64 -1.53 25.50
CA GLY A 320 30.03 -2.49 26.42
C GLY A 320 28.51 -2.53 26.28
N LYS A 321 27.86 -1.36 26.19
CA LYS A 321 26.42 -1.24 25.92
C LYS A 321 26.07 -1.81 24.55
N ARG A 322 26.85 -1.49 23.50
CA ARG A 322 26.63 -2.04 22.15
C ARG A 322 26.70 -3.57 22.15
N PHE A 323 27.69 -4.15 22.83
CA PHE A 323 27.81 -5.59 22.93
C PHE A 323 26.63 -6.23 23.68
N LYS A 324 26.16 -5.62 24.78
CA LYS A 324 24.95 -6.05 25.48
C LYS A 324 23.70 -5.99 24.58
N ILE A 325 23.59 -4.95 23.76
CA ILE A 325 22.51 -4.80 22.79
C ILE A 325 22.59 -5.90 21.72
N ILE A 326 23.76 -6.14 21.12
CA ILE A 326 23.95 -7.21 20.13
C ILE A 326 23.53 -8.57 20.71
N ASN A 327 24.02 -8.89 21.91
CA ASN A 327 23.71 -10.15 22.59
C ASN A 327 22.21 -10.25 22.96
N GLY A 328 21.58 -9.15 23.38
CA GLY A 328 20.15 -9.12 23.64
C GLY A 328 19.31 -9.36 22.39
N ILE A 329 19.67 -8.74 21.26
CA ILE A 329 19.00 -8.97 19.97
C ILE A 329 19.17 -10.43 19.54
N ALA A 330 20.39 -10.98 19.62
CA ALA A 330 20.66 -12.38 19.27
C ALA A 330 19.82 -13.36 20.10
N ARG A 331 19.71 -13.13 21.42
CA ARG A 331 18.83 -13.94 22.30
C ARG A 331 17.35 -13.80 21.94
N GLY A 332 16.89 -12.59 21.62
CA GLY A 332 15.52 -12.38 21.14
C GLY A 332 15.21 -13.16 19.86
N LEU A 333 16.14 -13.17 18.90
CA LEU A 333 16.00 -13.92 17.66
C LEU A 333 16.10 -15.43 17.87
N GLN A 334 17.02 -15.90 18.70
CA GLN A 334 17.11 -17.31 19.07
C GLN A 334 15.78 -17.79 19.66
N TYR A 335 15.21 -17.04 20.60
CA TYR A 335 13.92 -17.37 21.17
C TYR A 335 12.84 -17.49 20.10
N LEU A 336 12.76 -16.54 19.15
CA LEU A 336 11.77 -16.60 18.06
C LEU A 336 11.96 -17.80 17.13
N HIS A 337 13.20 -18.24 16.90
CA HIS A 337 13.53 -19.28 15.92
C HIS A 337 13.51 -20.69 16.50
N GLU A 338 13.87 -20.84 17.78
CA GLU A 338 14.16 -22.13 18.41
C GLU A 338 13.27 -22.41 19.62
N ASP A 339 13.13 -21.44 20.54
CA ASP A 339 12.55 -21.69 21.87
C ASP A 339 11.06 -21.35 21.98
N SER A 340 10.51 -20.54 21.08
CA SER A 340 9.10 -20.19 21.08
C SER A 340 8.23 -21.36 20.61
N GLN A 341 7.02 -21.48 21.19
CA GLN A 341 6.06 -22.53 20.83
C GLN A 341 5.77 -22.59 19.33
N LEU A 342 5.80 -21.44 18.67
CA LEU A 342 5.73 -21.30 17.22
C LEU A 342 7.08 -20.76 16.74
N LYS A 343 7.69 -21.40 15.75
CA LYS A 343 8.90 -20.87 15.11
C LYS A 343 8.52 -19.68 14.25
N ILE A 344 9.02 -18.50 14.58
CA ILE A 344 8.60 -17.23 13.98
C ILE A 344 9.77 -16.57 13.28
N VAL A 345 9.58 -16.24 12.01
CA VAL A 345 10.54 -15.38 11.28
C VAL A 345 10.03 -13.95 11.31
N HIS A 346 10.83 -13.03 11.87
CA HIS A 346 10.45 -11.61 12.03
C HIS A 346 10.25 -10.87 10.70
N ARG A 347 11.13 -11.11 9.73
CA ARG A 347 11.14 -10.56 8.34
C ARG A 347 11.33 -9.04 8.18
N ASP A 348 11.22 -8.25 9.24
CA ASP A 348 11.52 -6.80 9.21
C ASP A 348 12.48 -6.38 10.34
N LEU A 349 13.57 -7.13 10.54
CA LEU A 349 14.54 -6.79 11.57
C LEU A 349 15.43 -5.63 11.11
N LYS A 350 15.32 -4.49 11.79
CA LYS A 350 16.08 -3.26 11.53
C LYS A 350 16.23 -2.44 12.81
N ALA A 351 17.15 -1.47 12.82
CA ALA A 351 17.44 -0.67 14.01
C ALA A 351 16.22 0.12 14.53
N SER A 352 15.31 0.57 13.66
CA SER A 352 14.07 1.24 14.08
C SER A 352 13.07 0.32 14.80
N ASN A 353 13.23 -1.01 14.64
CA ASN A 353 12.37 -2.02 15.24
C ASN A 353 13.00 -2.63 16.50
N ILE A 354 14.16 -2.12 16.95
CA ILE A 354 14.78 -2.47 18.22
C ILE A 354 14.54 -1.32 19.20
N LEU A 355 13.65 -1.51 20.17
CA LEU A 355 13.42 -0.53 21.24
C LEU A 355 14.39 -0.77 22.40
N LEU A 356 14.74 0.27 23.15
CA LEU A 356 15.60 0.17 24.33
C LEU A 356 14.83 0.57 25.59
N ASP A 357 14.83 -0.30 26.60
CA ASP A 357 14.28 0.06 27.91
C ASP A 357 15.22 0.99 28.68
N SER A 358 14.82 1.35 29.91
CA SER A 358 15.58 2.27 30.79
C SER A 358 17.03 1.81 31.03
N ASP A 359 17.29 0.51 30.99
CA ASP A 359 18.59 -0.10 31.23
C ASP A 359 19.36 -0.41 29.94
N TYR A 360 18.88 0.11 28.80
CA TYR A 360 19.40 -0.17 27.46
C TYR A 360 19.34 -1.66 27.07
N VAL A 361 18.42 -2.42 27.67
CA VAL A 361 18.15 -3.79 27.23
C VAL A 361 17.31 -3.71 25.94
N PRO A 362 17.73 -4.38 24.85
CA PRO A 362 17.03 -4.32 23.59
C PRO A 362 15.77 -5.19 23.61
N LYS A 363 14.70 -4.66 23.03
CA LYS A 363 13.41 -5.33 22.82
C LYS A 363 13.04 -5.26 21.34
N ILE A 364 12.94 -6.41 20.69
CA ILE A 364 12.49 -6.53 19.29
C ILE A 364 10.99 -6.23 19.23
N SER A 365 10.59 -5.40 18.26
CA SER A 365 9.23 -4.89 18.07
C SER A 365 8.79 -4.99 16.60
N ASP A 366 7.50 -4.75 16.36
CA ASP A 366 6.86 -4.70 15.04
C ASP A 366 6.87 -6.04 14.27
N PHE A 367 5.94 -6.92 14.67
CA PHE A 367 5.79 -8.27 14.13
C PHE A 367 4.76 -8.31 12.97
N GLY A 368 4.37 -7.17 12.41
CA GLY A 368 3.35 -7.07 11.35
C GLY A 368 3.63 -7.96 10.13
N LEU A 369 4.91 -8.23 9.83
CA LEU A 369 5.33 -9.08 8.72
C LEU A 369 5.76 -10.50 9.13
N ALA A 370 5.67 -10.81 10.42
CA ALA A 370 6.13 -12.08 10.97
C ALA A 370 5.30 -13.26 10.42
N LYS A 371 5.95 -14.40 10.24
CA LYS A 371 5.32 -15.62 9.72
C LYS A 371 5.76 -16.84 10.52
N ASN A 372 4.83 -17.75 10.78
CA ASN A 372 5.12 -19.07 11.31
C ASN A 372 5.86 -19.92 10.29
N PHE A 373 6.89 -20.62 10.76
CA PHE A 373 7.51 -21.74 10.07
C PHE A 373 6.65 -22.99 10.32
N GLY A 374 5.98 -23.52 9.30
CA GLY A 374 5.22 -24.80 9.39
C GLY A 374 3.82 -24.85 8.80
N GLY A 375 3.37 -23.84 8.04
CA GLY A 375 2.02 -23.78 7.47
C GLY A 375 1.87 -24.18 5.99
N ASP A 376 2.84 -24.91 5.43
CA ASP A 376 2.72 -25.50 4.08
C ASP A 376 2.94 -27.02 4.20
N GLN A 377 1.84 -27.76 4.32
CA GLN A 377 1.66 -29.11 3.78
C GLN A 377 0.40 -29.11 2.92
#